data_AF-A0A0B2WMQ1-F1
#
_entry.id   AF-A0A0B2WMQ1-F1
#
_cell.length_a   1.000
_cell.length_b   1.000
_cell.length_c   1.000
_cell.angle_alpha   90.00
_cell.angle_beta   90.00
_cell.angle_gamma   90.00
#
_symmetry.space_group_name_H-M   'P 1'
#
loop_
_entity.id
_entity.type
_entity.pdbx_description
1 polymer ?
#
loop_
_entity_poly.entity_id
_entity_poly.type
_entity_poly.pdbx_seq_one_letter_code
_entity_poly.pdbx_strand_id
1 'polypeptide(L)'
;MLSSDFKTPAASTLPSTPSFTHADLVAPNIVLATGPDAIVAPVIDWAEAGWHPGYCVNGEVQDEWRAYNSIFNNDPNPPRLIGNFPILPLRTKTRGPAYTLPIPSPPLPPNESPDPDSDSYDILDEIISLFRANAFFRNFEIQGPADRLLVYGIWFLSDCLQKIKPSATARDAQKDVTNLALDLNFAIPGDPGFPLNQMYEPARDRQDAELLRQYMSQVRQELAARLLARVYADDENKPSKWWLSFTKRKFMGKAL
;
A
#
# COMPACT_ATOMS: atom_id res chain seq x y z
N MET A 1 12.88 -7.10 59.98
CA MET A 1 13.98 -6.95 59.01
C MET A 1 13.34 -6.70 57.66
N LEU A 2 12.92 -5.46 57.39
CA LEU A 2 13.65 -4.34 56.76
C LEU A 2 13.74 -4.46 55.22
N SER A 3 13.16 -3.42 54.61
CA SER A 3 13.09 -2.98 53.20
C SER A 3 14.45 -2.84 52.50
N SER A 4 14.48 -2.88 51.16
CA SER A 4 14.92 -1.76 50.29
C SER A 4 15.53 -2.18 48.94
N ASP A 5 14.98 -1.60 47.88
CA ASP A 5 15.65 -0.91 46.76
C ASP A 5 16.37 -1.63 45.60
N PHE A 6 15.85 -1.25 44.43
CA PHE A 6 16.42 -1.19 43.08
C PHE A 6 17.75 -0.42 43.05
N LYS A 7 18.78 -0.93 42.36
CA LYS A 7 19.98 -0.14 42.04
C LYS A 7 20.61 -0.56 40.70
N THR A 8 20.58 0.36 39.74
CA THR A 8 21.33 0.34 38.48
C THR A 8 22.83 0.47 38.74
N PRO A 9 23.73 -0.26 38.04
CA PRO A 9 25.16 0.05 38.06
C PRO A 9 25.53 1.01 36.92
N ALA A 10 26.35 2.01 37.29
CA ALA A 10 26.86 3.10 36.46
C ALA A 10 28.06 2.70 35.60
N ALA A 11 28.26 3.48 34.53
CA ALA A 11 29.36 3.42 33.59
C ALA A 11 30.70 3.91 34.18
N SER A 12 31.78 3.12 34.04
CA SER A 12 33.15 3.62 33.83
C SER A 12 34.17 2.47 33.81
N THR A 13 34.63 2.05 32.62
CA THR A 13 36.03 1.62 32.31
C THR A 13 36.10 1.22 30.83
N LEU A 14 36.60 2.10 29.95
CA LEU A 14 36.95 1.80 28.56
C LEU A 14 38.48 1.90 28.39
N PRO A 15 39.16 0.90 27.79
CA PRO A 15 40.44 1.11 27.13
C PRO A 15 40.26 1.41 25.62
N SER A 16 40.95 2.46 25.18
CA SER A 16 41.32 2.86 23.80
C SER A 16 40.35 2.56 22.66
N THR A 17 39.63 3.60 22.24
CA THR A 17 38.88 3.69 20.98
C THR A 17 39.73 3.28 19.76
N PRO A 18 39.29 2.31 18.94
CA PRO A 18 39.68 2.30 17.53
C PRO A 18 39.02 3.51 16.86
N SER A 19 39.84 4.46 16.42
CA SER A 19 39.38 5.59 15.61
C SER A 19 39.01 5.08 14.22
N PHE A 20 37.72 4.91 13.96
CA PHE A 20 37.23 4.71 12.60
C PHE A 20 37.32 6.03 11.84
N THR A 21 38.00 6.03 10.71
CA THR A 21 37.97 7.16 9.78
C THR A 21 36.86 6.94 8.75
N HIS A 22 36.28 8.01 8.21
CA HIS A 22 35.17 7.98 7.24
C HIS A 22 35.52 7.29 5.90
N ALA A 23 36.73 6.74 5.77
CA ALA A 23 37.23 6.05 4.58
C ALA A 23 37.14 4.52 4.68
N ASP A 24 36.82 3.94 5.84
CA ASP A 24 36.83 2.49 6.06
C ASP A 24 35.43 1.83 5.98
N LEU A 25 34.38 2.63 5.72
CA LEU A 25 33.01 2.16 5.51
C LEU A 25 32.51 2.60 4.13
N VAL A 26 32.75 1.76 3.13
CA VAL A 26 32.01 1.83 1.87
C VAL A 26 31.22 0.53 1.71
N ALA A 27 29.90 0.71 1.51
CA ALA A 27 28.78 -0.24 1.52
C ALA A 27 28.18 -0.57 2.91
N PRO A 28 27.26 0.26 3.44
CA PRO A 28 26.50 -0.09 4.65
C PRO A 28 25.33 -0.97 4.23
N ASN A 29 25.35 -2.29 4.42
CA ASN A 29 24.14 -3.10 4.13
C ASN A 29 24.12 -4.53 4.73
N ILE A 30 24.89 -4.83 5.77
CA ILE A 30 24.81 -6.16 6.42
C ILE A 30 25.01 -6.01 7.93
N VAL A 31 23.99 -6.39 8.71
CA VAL A 31 24.14 -6.68 10.15
C VAL A 31 23.94 -8.18 10.32
N LEU A 32 24.88 -8.83 11.03
CA LEU A 32 24.82 -10.25 11.35
C LEU A 32 24.13 -10.41 12.72
N ALA A 33 23.17 -11.32 12.81
CA ALA A 33 22.56 -11.69 14.09
C ALA A 33 23.60 -12.40 14.98
N THR A 34 23.75 -11.96 16.23
CA THR A 34 24.62 -12.61 17.21
C THR A 34 23.87 -13.75 17.90
N GLY A 35 23.90 -14.92 17.27
CA GLY A 35 23.40 -16.18 17.80
C GLY A 35 24.18 -17.36 17.19
N PRO A 36 24.06 -18.57 17.75
CA PRO A 36 24.81 -19.74 17.28
C PRO A 36 24.51 -20.13 15.82
N ASP A 37 23.37 -19.69 15.27
CA ASP A 37 22.97 -19.89 13.87
C ASP A 37 22.73 -18.55 13.15
N ALA A 38 23.82 -17.89 12.72
CA ALA A 38 23.72 -16.63 11.99
C ALA A 38 23.12 -16.85 10.59
N ILE A 39 21.89 -16.38 10.37
CA ILE A 39 21.24 -16.32 9.06
C ILE A 39 21.38 -14.89 8.51
N VAL A 40 21.68 -14.76 7.21
CA VAL A 40 21.67 -13.48 6.50
C VAL A 40 20.23 -12.95 6.45
N ALA A 41 19.90 -12.00 7.32
CA ALA A 41 18.64 -11.26 7.24
C ALA A 41 18.77 -10.23 6.10
N PRO A 42 17.91 -10.27 5.07
CA PRO A 42 17.91 -9.24 4.04
C PRO A 42 17.50 -7.88 4.65
N VAL A 43 18.36 -6.88 4.51
CA VAL A 43 18.12 -5.51 5.01
C VAL A 43 17.48 -4.67 3.91
N ILE A 44 16.24 -4.23 4.15
CA ILE A 44 15.69 -2.98 3.60
C ILE A 44 15.77 -1.98 4.75
N ASP A 45 16.48 -0.88 4.55
CA ASP A 45 16.53 0.21 5.53
C ASP A 45 15.16 0.91 5.54
N TRP A 46 14.33 0.53 6.50
CA TRP A 46 12.98 1.08 6.68
C TRP A 46 13.00 2.50 7.28
N ALA A 47 14.13 2.95 7.84
CA ALA A 47 14.25 4.27 8.44
C ALA A 47 14.27 5.38 7.38
N GLU A 48 14.90 5.17 6.22
CA GLU A 48 14.80 6.10 5.07
C GLU A 48 13.43 6.03 4.37
N ALA A 49 12.69 4.93 4.53
CA ALA A 49 11.34 4.77 4.02
C ALA A 49 10.26 5.39 4.94
N GLY A 50 10.61 5.78 6.16
CA GLY A 50 9.69 6.36 7.15
C GLY A 50 8.85 5.33 7.93
N TRP A 51 9.29 4.07 8.01
CA TRP A 51 8.54 2.98 8.65
C TRP A 51 9.39 2.29 9.71
N HIS A 52 8.90 2.15 10.94
CA HIS A 52 9.50 1.26 11.95
C HIS A 52 8.82 -0.11 11.83
N PRO A 53 9.55 -1.22 11.61
CA PRO A 53 9.00 -2.56 11.75
C PRO A 53 8.91 -2.86 13.25
N GLY A 54 7.81 -2.44 13.84
CA GLY A 54 7.48 -2.66 15.25
C GLY A 54 6.01 -2.37 15.48
N TYR A 55 5.13 -3.13 14.83
CA TYR A 55 3.70 -3.08 15.15
C TYR A 55 3.37 -4.29 16.03
N CYS A 56 3.15 -4.01 17.33
CA CYS A 56 2.27 -4.83 18.16
C CYS A 56 0.84 -4.57 17.69
N VAL A 57 0.22 -5.52 17.01
CA VAL A 57 -1.24 -5.56 16.86
C VAL A 57 -1.74 -6.50 17.96
N ASN A 58 -2.54 -5.98 18.89
CA ASN A 58 -3.09 -6.74 20.03
C ASN A 58 -2.06 -7.38 20.99
N GLY A 59 -0.83 -6.87 21.05
CA GLY A 59 0.18 -7.33 22.00
C GLY A 59 0.88 -8.65 21.65
N GLU A 60 0.68 -9.17 20.43
CA GLU A 60 1.39 -10.35 19.93
C GLU A 60 2.47 -9.95 18.91
N VAL A 61 3.68 -10.46 19.10
CA VAL A 61 4.78 -10.36 18.12
C VAL A 61 4.54 -11.42 17.06
N GLN A 62 4.22 -11.01 15.83
CA GLN A 62 4.17 -11.93 14.69
C GLN A 62 5.59 -12.22 14.21
N ASP A 63 6.10 -13.42 14.51
CA ASP A 63 7.41 -13.92 14.05
C ASP A 63 7.46 -14.24 12.54
N GLU A 64 6.33 -14.15 11.84
CA GLU A 64 6.23 -14.42 10.40
C GLU A 64 5.83 -13.16 9.63
N TRP A 65 6.65 -12.76 8.66
CA TRP A 65 6.38 -11.62 7.80
C TRP A 65 5.20 -11.93 6.87
N ARG A 66 4.00 -11.41 7.19
CA ARG A 66 2.79 -11.56 6.39
C ARG A 66 2.47 -10.27 5.62
N ALA A 67 1.77 -10.44 4.50
CA ALA A 67 1.24 -9.29 3.77
C ALA A 67 0.12 -8.62 4.58
N TYR A 68 -0.11 -7.33 4.34
CA TYR A 68 -1.06 -6.52 5.09
C TYR A 68 -2.46 -6.63 4.47
N ASN A 69 -3.41 -7.12 5.26
CA ASN A 69 -4.84 -7.16 4.93
C ASN A 69 -5.53 -5.82 5.23
N SER A 70 -6.68 -5.61 4.62
CA SER A 70 -7.49 -4.41 4.77
C SER A 70 -8.15 -4.33 6.15
N ILE A 71 -8.11 -3.15 6.79
CA ILE A 71 -8.82 -2.90 8.05
C ILE A 71 -10.35 -2.92 7.85
N PHE A 72 -10.82 -2.64 6.64
CA PHE A 72 -12.25 -2.64 6.29
C PHE A 72 -12.87 -4.05 6.32
N ASN A 73 -12.07 -5.11 6.47
CA ASN A 73 -12.61 -6.44 6.75
C ASN A 73 -13.24 -6.53 8.16
N ASN A 74 -12.84 -5.64 9.08
CA ASN A 74 -13.36 -5.58 10.45
C ASN A 74 -14.50 -4.58 10.64
N ASP A 75 -14.95 -3.91 9.57
CA ASP A 75 -16.05 -2.94 9.65
C ASP A 75 -17.34 -3.66 10.10
N PRO A 76 -18.02 -3.19 11.16
CA PRO A 76 -19.29 -3.77 11.60
C PRO A 76 -20.40 -3.70 10.54
N ASN A 77 -20.29 -2.79 9.56
CA ASN A 77 -21.25 -2.65 8.47
C ASN A 77 -20.74 -3.38 7.22
N PRO A 78 -21.31 -4.56 6.88
CA PRO A 78 -20.84 -5.30 5.71
C PRO A 78 -21.15 -4.51 4.43
N PRO A 79 -20.17 -4.37 3.52
CA PRO A 79 -20.40 -3.68 2.25
C PRO A 79 -21.36 -4.48 1.37
N ARG A 80 -22.00 -3.79 0.43
CA ARG A 80 -22.71 -4.48 -0.66
C ARG A 80 -21.68 -5.28 -1.47
N LEU A 81 -21.98 -6.55 -1.74
CA LEU A 81 -21.14 -7.42 -2.55
C LEU A 81 -21.73 -7.64 -3.94
N ILE A 82 -20.87 -7.74 -4.94
CA ILE A 82 -21.18 -8.29 -6.27
C ILE A 82 -20.30 -9.53 -6.44
N GLY A 83 -20.93 -10.71 -6.47
CA GLY A 83 -20.21 -11.96 -6.23
C GLY A 83 -19.57 -11.90 -4.84
N ASN A 84 -18.24 -11.94 -4.79
CA ASN A 84 -17.46 -11.73 -3.56
C ASN A 84 -16.64 -10.43 -3.56
N PHE A 85 -16.86 -9.54 -4.54
CA PHE A 85 -16.19 -8.25 -4.62
C PHE A 85 -16.97 -7.16 -3.86
N PRO A 86 -16.34 -6.38 -2.98
CA PRO A 86 -17.05 -5.37 -2.19
C PRO A 86 -17.21 -4.05 -2.93
N ILE A 87 -18.36 -3.42 -2.72
CA ILE A 87 -18.62 -2.02 -3.06
C ILE A 87 -18.50 -1.22 -1.76
N LEU A 88 -17.29 -0.74 -1.48
CA LEU A 88 -17.01 0.12 -0.33
C LEU A 88 -17.29 1.61 -0.65
N PRO A 89 -17.76 2.40 0.33
CA PRO A 89 -17.84 3.85 0.22
C PRO A 89 -16.50 4.48 -0.17
N LEU A 90 -16.54 5.59 -0.92
CA LEU A 90 -15.35 6.29 -1.40
C LEU A 90 -15.45 7.79 -1.15
N ARG A 91 -14.33 8.43 -0.83
CA ARG A 91 -14.19 9.88 -0.86
C ARG A 91 -13.91 10.33 -2.29
N THR A 92 -14.97 10.55 -3.06
CA THR A 92 -14.87 10.74 -4.52
C THR A 92 -15.65 11.96 -4.98
N LYS A 93 -15.11 12.66 -5.99
CA LYS A 93 -15.85 13.66 -6.78
C LYS A 93 -16.31 13.08 -8.12
N THR A 94 -15.72 11.96 -8.52
CA THR A 94 -16.07 11.22 -9.73
C THR A 94 -17.45 10.58 -9.57
N ARG A 95 -18.29 10.70 -10.61
CA ARG A 95 -19.62 10.07 -10.65
C ARG A 95 -19.47 8.56 -10.69
N GLY A 96 -20.30 7.86 -9.92
CA GLY A 96 -20.32 6.41 -9.91
C GLY A 96 -21.23 5.86 -8.82
N PRO A 97 -21.29 4.53 -8.67
CA PRO A 97 -22.23 3.87 -7.78
C PRO A 97 -21.78 3.83 -6.32
N ALA A 98 -20.54 4.24 -5.99
CA ALA A 98 -20.07 4.28 -4.62
C ALA A 98 -20.83 5.31 -3.78
N TYR A 99 -21.14 4.95 -2.53
CA TYR A 99 -21.58 5.93 -1.54
C TYR A 99 -20.45 6.93 -1.27
N THR A 100 -20.76 8.23 -1.36
CA THR A 100 -19.78 9.30 -1.19
C THR A 100 -19.57 9.62 0.28
N LEU A 101 -18.36 9.39 0.77
CA LEU A 101 -17.93 9.78 2.11
C LEU A 101 -17.76 11.30 2.25
N PRO A 102 -17.86 11.83 3.49
CA PRO A 102 -17.63 13.25 3.75
C PRO A 102 -16.20 13.67 3.38
N ILE A 103 -16.02 14.93 2.99
CA ILE A 103 -14.70 15.52 2.74
C ILE A 103 -14.10 15.95 4.10
N PRO A 104 -12.80 15.66 4.36
CA PRO A 104 -12.13 16.07 5.58
C PRO A 104 -12.28 17.57 5.83
N SER A 105 -12.49 17.94 7.10
CA SER A 105 -12.52 19.32 7.57
C SER A 105 -11.54 19.46 8.74
N PRO A 106 -10.43 20.19 8.59
CA PRO A 106 -10.04 21.00 7.43
C PRO A 106 -9.68 20.18 6.18
N PRO A 107 -9.77 20.77 4.96
CA PRO A 107 -9.36 20.09 3.74
C PRO A 107 -7.88 19.71 3.79
N LEU A 108 -7.60 18.44 3.49
CA LEU A 108 -6.23 17.92 3.42
C LEU A 108 -5.60 18.18 2.04
N PRO A 109 -4.26 18.34 1.97
CA PRO A 109 -3.53 18.35 0.71
C PRO A 109 -3.82 17.09 -0.15
N PRO A 110 -3.82 17.18 -1.50
CA PRO A 110 -4.12 16.04 -2.37
C PRO A 110 -3.16 14.85 -2.25
N ASN A 111 -1.95 15.08 -1.76
CA ASN A 111 -0.91 14.08 -1.53
C ASN A 111 -1.00 13.38 -0.16
N GLU A 112 -1.93 13.81 0.70
CA GLU A 112 -2.12 13.27 2.04
C GLU A 112 -3.40 12.43 2.16
N SER A 113 -3.39 11.49 3.10
CA SER A 113 -4.53 10.67 3.47
C SER A 113 -5.10 11.16 4.80
N PRO A 114 -6.43 11.08 5.02
CA PRO A 114 -7.00 11.20 6.36
C PRO A 114 -6.42 10.14 7.32
N ASP A 115 -6.57 10.37 8.62
CA ASP A 115 -6.27 9.38 9.64
C ASP A 115 -7.20 8.15 9.47
N PRO A 116 -6.72 6.90 9.67
CA PRO A 116 -7.55 5.69 9.58
C PRO A 116 -8.83 5.71 10.42
N ASP A 117 -8.86 6.44 11.54
CA ASP A 117 -10.03 6.56 12.42
C ASP A 117 -11.03 7.66 11.95
N SER A 118 -10.75 8.34 10.83
CA SER A 118 -11.60 9.39 10.27
C SER A 118 -12.74 8.84 9.41
N ASP A 119 -13.94 9.40 9.55
CA ASP A 119 -15.10 9.13 8.66
C ASP A 119 -14.84 9.41 7.17
N SER A 120 -13.78 10.16 6.87
CA SER A 120 -13.35 10.49 5.51
C SER A 120 -12.30 9.52 4.94
N TYR A 121 -11.76 8.61 5.76
CA TYR A 121 -10.79 7.61 5.33
C TYR A 121 -11.49 6.52 4.52
N ASP A 122 -10.88 6.15 3.39
CA ASP A 122 -11.43 5.13 2.50
C ASP A 122 -10.38 4.09 2.10
N ILE A 123 -10.87 3.02 1.46
CA ILE A 123 -10.05 1.91 0.98
C ILE A 123 -8.98 2.34 -0.02
N LEU A 124 -9.14 3.46 -0.74
CA LEU A 124 -8.14 3.93 -1.70
C LEU A 124 -6.93 4.55 -0.98
N ASP A 125 -7.18 5.26 0.11
CA ASP A 125 -6.13 5.77 0.98
C ASP A 125 -5.33 4.60 1.61
N GLU A 126 -6.02 3.53 2.00
CA GLU A 126 -5.39 2.29 2.47
C GLU A 126 -4.56 1.59 1.38
N ILE A 127 -5.12 1.41 0.18
CA ILE A 127 -4.42 0.80 -0.96
C ILE A 127 -3.07 1.50 -1.22
N ILE A 128 -3.07 2.83 -1.21
CA ILE A 128 -1.86 3.62 -1.45
C ILE A 128 -0.86 3.47 -0.30
N SER A 129 -1.32 3.45 0.94
CA SER A 129 -0.49 3.26 2.14
C SER A 129 0.18 1.87 2.13
N LEU A 130 -0.60 0.83 1.88
CA LEU A 130 -0.13 -0.57 1.92
C LEU A 130 0.62 -1.00 0.66
N PHE A 131 0.51 -0.26 -0.45
CA PHE A 131 1.11 -0.61 -1.74
C PHE A 131 2.60 -0.95 -1.63
N ARG A 132 3.39 -0.10 -0.98
CA ARG A 132 4.86 -0.26 -0.91
C ARG A 132 5.25 -1.51 -0.14
N ALA A 133 4.57 -1.79 0.95
CA ALA A 133 4.82 -2.98 1.76
C ALA A 133 4.35 -4.25 1.04
N ASN A 134 3.13 -4.23 0.49
CA ASN A 134 2.53 -5.40 -0.15
C ASN A 134 3.21 -5.77 -1.47
N ALA A 135 3.78 -4.81 -2.21
CA ALA A 135 4.45 -5.06 -3.50
C ALA A 135 5.61 -6.07 -3.44
N PHE A 136 6.16 -6.37 -2.26
CA PHE A 136 7.22 -7.37 -2.07
C PHE A 136 6.71 -8.81 -1.94
N PHE A 137 5.44 -9.00 -1.59
CA PHE A 137 4.89 -10.31 -1.28
C PHE A 137 4.42 -11.06 -2.55
N ARG A 138 4.72 -12.36 -2.59
CA ARG A 138 4.27 -13.28 -3.65
C ARG A 138 3.02 -14.06 -3.27
N ASN A 139 2.80 -14.26 -1.98
CA ASN A 139 1.65 -14.95 -1.42
C ASN A 139 0.83 -13.93 -0.62
N PHE A 140 -0.48 -13.96 -0.80
CA PHE A 140 -1.41 -13.12 -0.07
C PHE A 140 -2.63 -13.97 0.29
N GLU A 141 -2.92 -14.06 1.58
CA GLU A 141 -4.10 -14.76 2.08
C GLU A 141 -5.27 -13.78 2.17
N ILE A 142 -6.33 -14.06 1.43
CA ILE A 142 -7.54 -13.22 1.42
C ILE A 142 -8.36 -13.58 2.66
N GLN A 143 -8.43 -12.65 3.62
CA GLN A 143 -9.18 -12.82 4.87
C GLN A 143 -10.63 -12.33 4.72
N GLY A 144 -10.87 -11.34 3.86
CA GLY A 144 -12.22 -10.82 3.66
C GLY A 144 -12.48 -10.18 2.28
N PRO A 145 -13.69 -9.64 2.08
CA PRO A 145 -14.04 -8.99 0.81
C PRO A 145 -13.16 -7.76 0.53
N ALA A 146 -12.84 -6.92 1.53
CA ALA A 146 -12.07 -5.69 1.33
C ALA A 146 -10.68 -5.95 0.75
N ASP A 147 -10.06 -7.09 1.13
CA ASP A 147 -8.79 -7.53 0.57
C ASP A 147 -8.83 -7.74 -0.95
N ARG A 148 -9.97 -8.16 -1.50
CA ARG A 148 -10.12 -8.38 -2.95
C ARG A 148 -10.06 -7.06 -3.71
N LEU A 149 -10.60 -5.99 -3.11
CA LEU A 149 -10.46 -4.63 -3.64
C LEU A 149 -9.03 -4.10 -3.42
N LEU A 150 -8.42 -4.38 -2.27
CA LEU A 150 -7.03 -4.03 -1.98
C LEU A 150 -6.05 -4.62 -3.02
N VAL A 151 -6.14 -5.93 -3.28
CA VAL A 151 -5.32 -6.64 -4.28
C VAL A 151 -5.47 -6.00 -5.67
N TYR A 152 -6.72 -5.76 -6.08
CA TYR A 152 -7.01 -5.12 -7.36
C TYR A 152 -6.42 -3.70 -7.44
N GLY A 153 -6.58 -2.90 -6.38
CA GLY A 153 -6.02 -1.56 -6.29
C GLY A 153 -4.50 -1.53 -6.38
N ILE A 154 -3.81 -2.48 -5.73
CA ILE A 154 -2.34 -2.62 -5.80
C ILE A 154 -1.87 -2.94 -7.22
N TRP A 155 -2.57 -3.84 -7.92
CA TRP A 155 -2.23 -4.11 -9.32
C TRP A 155 -2.46 -2.90 -10.21
N PHE A 156 -3.57 -2.20 -10.04
CA PHE A 156 -3.85 -0.99 -10.81
C PHE A 156 -2.81 0.11 -10.57
N LEU A 157 -2.40 0.33 -9.32
CA LEU A 157 -1.30 1.25 -8.99
C LEU A 157 0.01 0.86 -9.69
N SER A 158 0.31 -0.44 -9.75
CA SER A 158 1.50 -0.95 -10.45
C SER A 158 1.46 -0.60 -11.95
N ASP A 159 0.30 -0.71 -12.59
CA ASP A 159 0.15 -0.36 -14.01
C ASP A 159 0.19 1.15 -14.25
N CYS A 160 -0.40 1.94 -13.36
CA CYS A 160 -0.26 3.40 -13.40
C CYS A 160 1.21 3.81 -13.33
N LEU A 161 1.98 3.25 -12.39
CA LEU A 161 3.41 3.53 -12.26
C LEU A 161 4.20 3.12 -13.50
N GLN A 162 3.83 2.02 -14.17
CA GLN A 162 4.46 1.61 -15.43
C GLN A 162 4.20 2.57 -16.59
N LYS A 163 3.10 3.34 -16.56
CA LYS A 163 2.82 4.37 -17.58
C LYS A 163 3.63 5.64 -17.37
N ILE A 164 4.06 5.94 -16.14
CA ILE A 164 4.81 7.16 -15.83
C ILE A 164 6.27 6.99 -16.27
N LYS A 165 6.70 7.78 -17.25
CA LYS A 165 8.10 7.78 -17.70
C LYS A 165 8.98 8.54 -16.70
N PRO A 166 10.25 8.13 -16.48
CA PRO A 166 11.15 8.79 -15.53
C PRO A 166 11.42 10.28 -15.78
N SER A 167 11.16 10.76 -17.00
CA SER A 167 11.34 12.16 -17.42
C SER A 167 10.02 12.87 -17.73
N ALA A 168 8.87 12.26 -17.44
CA ALA A 168 7.57 12.87 -17.72
C ALA A 168 7.22 13.94 -16.69
N THR A 169 6.69 15.06 -17.15
CA THR A 169 6.07 16.06 -16.27
C THR A 169 4.77 15.53 -15.69
N ALA A 170 4.28 16.14 -14.60
CA ALA A 170 3.00 15.82 -13.99
C ALA A 170 1.86 15.88 -15.02
N ARG A 171 1.90 16.84 -15.95
CA ARG A 171 0.88 17.00 -17.00
C ARG A 171 0.91 15.86 -18.02
N ASP A 172 2.09 15.44 -18.45
CA ASP A 172 2.23 14.32 -19.40
C ASP A 172 1.81 13.01 -18.75
N ALA A 173 2.26 12.77 -17.52
CA ALA A 173 1.86 11.60 -16.73
C ALA A 173 0.35 11.60 -16.45
N GLN A 174 -0.24 12.76 -16.14
CA GLN A 174 -1.69 12.88 -15.95
C GLN A 174 -2.44 12.41 -17.18
N LYS A 175 -2.03 12.81 -18.39
CA LYS A 175 -2.67 12.37 -19.62
C LYS A 175 -2.60 10.84 -19.77
N ASP A 176 -1.42 10.26 -19.63
CA ASP A 176 -1.22 8.82 -19.84
C ASP A 176 -1.94 7.96 -18.79
N VAL A 177 -1.87 8.34 -17.52
CA VAL A 177 -2.52 7.63 -16.41
C VAL A 177 -4.04 7.83 -16.43
N THR A 178 -4.54 9.03 -16.78
CA THR A 178 -5.98 9.27 -16.92
C THR A 178 -6.58 8.47 -18.06
N ASN A 179 -5.87 8.37 -19.19
CA ASN A 179 -6.31 7.53 -20.31
C ASN A 179 -6.43 6.05 -19.89
N LEU A 180 -5.49 5.55 -19.07
CA LEU A 180 -5.58 4.20 -18.51
C LEU A 180 -6.78 4.05 -17.55
N ALA A 181 -7.04 5.06 -16.71
CA ALA A 181 -8.14 5.02 -15.74
C ALA A 181 -9.54 5.09 -16.39
N LEU A 182 -9.65 5.78 -17.53
CA LEU A 182 -10.89 5.95 -18.29
C LEU A 182 -11.17 4.80 -19.26
N ASP A 183 -10.22 3.91 -19.51
CA ASP A 183 -10.45 2.74 -20.36
C ASP A 183 -11.47 1.80 -19.69
N LEU A 184 -12.57 1.54 -20.39
CA LEU A 184 -13.65 0.65 -19.93
C LEU A 184 -13.47 -0.80 -20.41
N ASN A 185 -12.50 -1.07 -21.32
CA ASN A 185 -12.26 -2.39 -21.89
C ASN A 185 -11.40 -3.29 -20.98
N PHE A 186 -11.48 -3.10 -19.67
CA PHE A 186 -10.77 -3.93 -18.71
C PHE A 186 -11.59 -5.14 -18.29
N ALA A 187 -10.88 -6.20 -17.93
CA ALA A 187 -11.48 -7.42 -17.42
C ALA A 187 -12.04 -7.19 -16.00
N ILE A 188 -13.24 -7.72 -15.74
CA ILE A 188 -13.84 -7.80 -14.41
C ILE A 188 -13.85 -9.27 -13.92
N PRO A 189 -14.02 -9.54 -12.61
CA PRO A 189 -14.25 -10.90 -12.11
C PRO A 189 -15.20 -11.73 -12.98
N GLY A 190 -14.73 -12.87 -13.47
CA GLY A 190 -15.45 -13.75 -14.38
C GLY A 190 -15.03 -13.64 -15.85
N ASP A 191 -14.41 -12.53 -16.27
CA ASP A 191 -13.90 -12.40 -17.63
C ASP A 191 -12.62 -13.23 -17.82
N PRO A 192 -12.38 -13.84 -19.00
CA PRO A 192 -11.18 -14.64 -19.24
C PRO A 192 -9.85 -13.91 -19.01
N GLY A 193 -9.84 -12.59 -19.16
CA GLY A 193 -8.66 -11.74 -18.96
C GLY A 193 -8.40 -11.35 -17.49
N PHE A 194 -9.32 -11.63 -16.56
CA PHE A 194 -9.17 -11.19 -15.18
C PHE A 194 -8.20 -12.09 -14.40
N PRO A 195 -7.14 -11.54 -13.78
CA PRO A 195 -6.23 -12.32 -12.97
C PRO A 195 -6.93 -12.89 -11.73
N LEU A 196 -6.54 -14.09 -11.29
CA LEU A 196 -7.11 -14.74 -10.09
C LEU A 196 -8.61 -15.03 -10.13
N ASN A 197 -9.22 -15.33 -11.29
CA ASN A 197 -10.62 -15.79 -11.35
C ASN A 197 -11.00 -16.94 -10.40
N GLN A 198 -10.05 -17.73 -9.90
CA GLN A 198 -10.33 -18.75 -8.88
C GLN A 198 -10.68 -18.18 -7.50
N MET A 199 -10.26 -16.95 -7.21
CA MET A 199 -10.46 -16.28 -5.91
C MET A 199 -11.59 -15.23 -5.96
N TYR A 200 -12.07 -14.92 -7.15
CA TYR A 200 -13.09 -13.91 -7.41
C TYR A 200 -14.31 -14.56 -8.03
N GLU A 201 -15.48 -14.28 -7.46
CA GLU A 201 -16.74 -14.78 -8.00
C GLU A 201 -17.27 -13.83 -9.09
N PRO A 202 -17.79 -14.37 -10.20
CA PRO A 202 -18.37 -13.55 -11.25
C PRO A 202 -19.63 -12.85 -10.76
N ALA A 203 -19.97 -11.72 -11.40
CA ALA A 203 -21.27 -11.09 -11.20
C ALA A 203 -22.41 -12.06 -11.57
N ARG A 204 -23.49 -12.04 -10.79
CA ARG A 204 -24.64 -12.94 -10.97
C ARG A 204 -25.36 -12.71 -12.29
N ASP A 205 -25.51 -11.44 -12.67
CA ASP A 205 -26.21 -11.04 -13.88
C ASP A 205 -25.54 -9.84 -14.56
N ARG A 206 -26.09 -9.46 -15.72
CA ARG A 206 -25.57 -8.35 -16.52
C ARG A 206 -25.68 -6.99 -15.82
N GLN A 207 -26.65 -6.81 -14.92
CA GLN A 207 -26.84 -5.54 -14.21
C GLN A 207 -25.77 -5.37 -13.14
N ASP A 208 -25.51 -6.42 -12.36
CA ASP A 208 -24.42 -6.45 -11.39
C ASP A 208 -23.05 -6.33 -12.07
N ALA A 209 -22.85 -6.97 -13.23
CA ALA A 209 -21.61 -6.84 -14.00
C ALA A 209 -21.35 -5.38 -14.44
N GLU A 210 -22.39 -4.69 -14.90
CA GLU A 210 -22.30 -3.29 -15.31
C GLU A 210 -22.06 -2.36 -14.11
N LEU A 211 -22.75 -2.62 -13.00
CA LEU A 211 -22.55 -1.88 -11.76
C LEU A 211 -21.10 -2.03 -11.23
N LEU A 212 -20.57 -3.26 -11.25
CA LEU A 212 -19.20 -3.55 -10.84
C LEU A 212 -18.20 -2.83 -11.74
N ARG A 213 -18.42 -2.83 -13.06
CA ARG A 213 -17.57 -2.10 -14.01
C ARG A 213 -17.58 -0.59 -13.74
N GLN A 214 -18.75 -0.01 -13.46
CA GLN A 214 -18.85 1.41 -13.10
C GLN A 214 -18.14 1.73 -11.78
N TYR A 215 -18.29 0.88 -10.76
CA TYR A 215 -17.57 1.03 -9.50
C TYR A 215 -16.05 0.95 -9.69
N MET A 216 -15.57 -0.07 -10.41
CA MET A 216 -14.15 -0.25 -10.67
C MET A 216 -13.57 0.90 -11.52
N SER A 217 -14.33 1.46 -12.46
CA SER A 217 -13.94 2.66 -13.21
C SER A 217 -13.82 3.89 -12.30
N GLN A 218 -14.73 4.06 -11.34
CA GLN A 218 -14.67 5.13 -10.34
C GLN A 218 -13.44 4.98 -9.44
N VAL A 219 -13.16 3.76 -8.95
CA VAL A 219 -11.95 3.43 -8.17
C VAL A 219 -10.67 3.77 -8.94
N ARG A 220 -10.60 3.39 -10.23
CA ARG A 220 -9.43 3.68 -11.09
C ARG A 220 -9.15 5.17 -11.21
N GLN A 221 -10.18 5.97 -11.46
CA GLN A 221 -10.03 7.41 -11.65
C GLN A 221 -9.54 8.11 -10.38
N GLU A 222 -10.13 7.77 -9.22
CA GLU A 222 -9.72 8.35 -7.94
C GLU A 222 -8.33 7.88 -7.51
N LEU A 223 -7.99 6.59 -7.70
CA LEU A 223 -6.63 6.09 -7.44
C LEU A 223 -5.58 6.76 -8.32
N ALA A 224 -5.87 6.91 -9.62
CA ALA A 224 -4.98 7.59 -10.56
C ALA A 224 -4.67 9.03 -10.12
N ALA A 225 -5.71 9.80 -9.77
CA ALA A 225 -5.56 11.17 -9.31
C ALA A 225 -4.74 11.27 -8.01
N ARG A 226 -5.06 10.42 -7.02
CA ARG A 226 -4.37 10.37 -5.71
C ARG A 226 -2.93 9.89 -5.80
N LEU A 227 -2.63 8.98 -6.73
CA LEU A 227 -1.28 8.51 -7.01
C LEU A 227 -0.44 9.64 -7.60
N LEU A 228 -0.93 10.34 -8.63
CA LEU A 228 -0.19 11.41 -9.29
C LEU A 228 0.15 12.54 -8.32
N ALA A 229 -0.79 12.92 -7.44
CA ALA A 229 -0.53 13.88 -6.38
C ALA A 229 0.64 13.47 -5.46
N ARG A 230 0.82 12.16 -5.20
CA ARG A 230 1.92 11.64 -4.36
C ARG A 230 3.23 11.43 -5.12
N VAL A 231 3.17 11.09 -6.41
CA VAL A 231 4.36 10.88 -7.25
C VAL A 231 5.06 12.20 -7.55
N TYR A 232 4.29 13.28 -7.71
CA TYR A 232 4.76 14.63 -8.05
C TYR A 232 4.69 15.62 -6.88
N ALA A 233 4.58 15.13 -5.64
CA ALA A 233 4.44 15.97 -4.46
C ALA A 233 5.63 16.94 -4.25
N ASP A 234 6.84 16.49 -4.57
CA ASP A 234 8.08 17.27 -4.36
C ASP A 234 8.43 18.15 -5.57
N ASP A 235 8.18 17.67 -6.79
CA ASP A 235 8.52 18.35 -8.06
C ASP A 235 7.54 17.95 -9.16
N GLU A 236 6.84 18.92 -9.74
CA GLU A 236 5.88 18.68 -10.84
C GLU A 236 6.56 18.30 -12.16
N ASN A 237 7.86 18.60 -12.33
CA ASN A 237 8.58 18.30 -13.57
C ASN A 237 9.21 16.92 -13.57
N LYS A 238 9.29 16.26 -12.40
CA LYS A 238 10.00 15.00 -12.25
C LYS A 238 9.28 14.05 -11.29
N PRO A 239 8.99 12.81 -11.72
CA PRO A 239 8.37 11.83 -10.83
C PRO A 239 9.33 11.39 -9.72
N SER A 240 8.77 11.11 -8.55
CA SER A 240 9.53 10.60 -7.41
C SER A 240 10.19 9.25 -7.71
N LYS A 241 11.51 9.19 -7.49
CA LYS A 241 12.32 7.96 -7.66
C LYS A 241 11.84 6.82 -6.74
N TRP A 242 11.30 7.16 -5.57
CA TRP A 242 10.87 6.19 -4.57
C TRP A 242 9.64 5.43 -5.05
N TRP A 243 8.69 6.12 -5.70
CA TRP A 243 7.54 5.50 -6.34
C TRP A 243 7.92 4.68 -7.57
N LEU A 244 8.80 5.20 -8.43
CA LEU A 244 9.21 4.50 -9.65
C LEU A 244 10.04 3.24 -9.39
N SER A 245 10.68 3.11 -8.22
CA SER A 245 11.44 1.91 -7.84
C SER A 245 10.59 0.63 -7.80
N PHE A 246 9.27 0.76 -7.64
CA PHE A 246 8.33 -0.36 -7.56
C PHE A 246 7.83 -0.86 -8.92
N THR A 247 8.12 -0.15 -10.02
CA THR A 247 7.64 -0.50 -11.38
C THR A 247 8.04 -1.90 -11.86
N LYS A 248 9.16 -2.43 -11.38
CA LYS A 248 9.67 -3.77 -11.75
C LYS A 248 9.13 -4.88 -10.84
N ARG A 249 8.43 -4.54 -9.75
CA ARG A 249 7.89 -5.51 -8.79
C ARG A 249 6.46 -5.85 -9.19
N LYS A 250 6.11 -7.12 -9.05
CA LYS A 250 4.76 -7.62 -9.34
C LYS A 250 4.21 -8.30 -8.10
N PHE A 251 3.21 -7.68 -7.49
CA PHE A 251 2.49 -8.26 -6.38
C PHE A 251 1.83 -9.57 -6.81
N MET A 252 2.02 -10.65 -6.04
CA MET A 252 1.59 -12.01 -6.39
C MET A 252 2.11 -12.55 -7.74
N GLY A 253 3.13 -11.91 -8.32
CA GLY A 253 3.62 -12.25 -9.66
C GLY A 253 2.63 -11.97 -10.80
N LYS A 254 1.57 -11.20 -10.54
CA LYS A 254 0.49 -10.89 -11.50
C LYS A 254 0.40 -9.40 -11.80
N ALA A 255 -0.31 -9.06 -12.86
CA ALA A 255 -0.64 -7.71 -13.33
C ALA A 255 -2.02 -7.76 -14.02
N LEU A 256 -2.69 -6.62 -14.18
CA LEU A 256 -3.98 -6.52 -14.87
C LEU A 256 -3.84 -6.51 -16.40
#